data_AF-A0A7S0BHZ5-F1
#
_entry.id   AF-A0A7S0BHZ5-F1
#
_cell.length_a   1.000
_cell.length_b   1.000
_cell.length_c   1.000
_cell.angle_alpha   90.00
_cell.angle_beta   90.00
_cell.angle_gamma   90.00
#
_symmetry.space_group_name_H-M   'P 1'
#
loop_
_entity.id
_entity.type
_entity.pdbx_description
1 polymer ?
#
loop_
_entity_poly.entity_id
_entity_poly.type
_entity_poly.pdbx_seq_one_letter_code
_entity_poly.pdbx_strand_id
1 'polypeptide(L)'
;NARIALEDFALKSLEYEFDKTSLGEASSDDLYYIGEEYKRVTIEGLSAEQLVDIILTRPKVTLLKSHRDTGFTASYKFKPLANIVFTRDQQITTRRGIVLGRLASEQRAHEVDVMQFCFNKLNVEIAARIPAPG
;
A
#
# COMPACT_ATOMS: atom_id res chain seq x y z
N ASN A 1 14.56 -11.08 -5.76
CA ASN A 1 15.27 -9.85 -5.36
C ASN A 1 14.48 -9.17 -4.23
N ALA A 2 15.13 -8.73 -3.14
CA ALA A 2 14.42 -8.14 -1.99
C ALA A 2 13.81 -6.77 -2.32
N ARG A 3 14.50 -5.99 -3.16
CA ARG A 3 14.09 -4.66 -3.58
C ARG A 3 12.81 -4.65 -4.41
N ILE A 4 12.76 -5.46 -5.47
CA ILE A 4 11.58 -5.58 -6.36
C ILE A 4 10.31 -5.94 -5.57
N ALA A 5 10.43 -6.88 -4.63
CA ALA A 5 9.29 -7.28 -3.81
C ALA A 5 8.79 -6.15 -2.88
N LEU A 6 9.69 -5.25 -2.45
CA LEU A 6 9.33 -4.08 -1.65
C LEU A 6 8.63 -3.02 -2.50
N GLU A 7 9.12 -2.79 -3.72
CA GLU A 7 8.49 -1.90 -4.71
C GLU A 7 7.08 -2.38 -5.07
N ASP A 8 6.91 -3.67 -5.36
CA ASP A 8 5.60 -4.27 -5.65
C ASP A 8 4.62 -4.10 -4.48
N PHE A 9 5.13 -4.16 -3.24
CA PHE A 9 4.29 -3.99 -2.06
C PHE A 9 3.92 -2.52 -1.81
N ALA A 10 4.87 -1.60 -2.00
CA ALA A 10 4.61 -0.17 -1.95
C ALA A 10 3.59 0.26 -3.02
N LEU A 11 3.71 -0.28 -4.23
CA LEU A 11 2.78 -0.01 -5.33
C LEU A 11 1.34 -0.44 -5.01
N LYS A 12 1.17 -1.59 -4.35
CA LYS A 12 -0.15 -2.04 -3.83
C LYS A 12 -0.69 -1.21 -2.68
N SER A 13 0.20 -0.52 -1.96
CA SER A 13 -0.16 0.27 -0.77
C SER A 13 -0.53 1.71 -1.11
N LEU A 14 -0.24 2.15 -2.34
CA LEU A 14 -0.44 3.50 -2.85
C LEU A 14 -1.69 3.58 -3.73
N GLU A 15 -2.69 4.34 -3.28
CA GLU A 15 -3.92 4.59 -4.05
C GLU A 15 -3.78 5.90 -4.83
N TYR A 16 -4.14 5.91 -6.12
CA TYR A 16 -4.36 7.15 -6.86
C TYR A 16 -5.81 7.22 -7.30
N GLU A 17 -6.40 8.41 -7.19
CA GLU A 17 -7.74 8.70 -7.67
C GLU A 17 -7.72 10.02 -8.44
N PHE A 18 -8.50 10.09 -9.51
CA PHE A 18 -8.76 11.36 -10.18
C PHE A 18 -10.13 11.87 -9.73
N ASP A 19 -10.20 13.15 -9.39
CA ASP A 19 -11.47 13.72 -8.96
C ASP A 19 -12.49 13.66 -10.10
N LYS A 20 -13.68 13.13 -9.79
CA LYS A 20 -14.71 12.83 -10.78
C LYS A 20 -15.21 14.08 -11.50
N THR A 21 -15.11 15.24 -10.84
CA THR A 21 -15.50 16.54 -11.39
C THR A 21 -14.56 16.97 -12.52
N SER A 22 -13.31 16.51 -12.51
CA SER A 22 -12.32 16.83 -13.54
C SER A 22 -12.24 15.78 -14.67
N LEU A 23 -12.85 14.60 -14.52
CA LEU A 23 -12.76 13.49 -15.50
C LEU A 23 -13.24 13.87 -16.90
N GLY A 24 -14.24 14.78 -17.00
CA GLY A 24 -14.76 15.26 -18.28
C GLY A 24 -13.79 16.16 -19.05
N GLU A 25 -12.74 16.66 -18.39
CA GLU A 25 -11.77 17.61 -18.95
C GLU A 25 -10.36 17.00 -19.13
N ALA A 26 -10.18 15.74 -18.77
CA ALA A 26 -8.88 15.07 -18.82
C ALA A 26 -8.47 14.73 -20.26
N SER A 27 -7.27 15.14 -20.67
CA SER A 27 -6.65 14.76 -21.93
C SER A 27 -6.07 13.33 -21.87
N SER A 28 -5.71 12.76 -23.02
CA SER A 28 -5.02 11.46 -23.07
C SER A 28 -3.67 11.48 -22.33
N ASP A 29 -2.98 12.62 -22.33
CA ASP A 29 -1.72 12.82 -21.62
C ASP A 29 -1.93 12.94 -20.11
N ASP A 30 -3.08 13.48 -19.68
CA ASP A 30 -3.45 13.60 -18.27
C ASP A 30 -3.67 12.20 -17.63
N LEU A 31 -4.16 11.25 -18.42
CA LEU A 31 -4.35 9.85 -17.99
C LEU A 31 -3.04 9.12 -17.71
N TYR A 32 -1.93 9.53 -18.32
CA TYR A 32 -0.61 8.94 -18.05
C TYR A 32 -0.22 9.08 -16.57
N TYR A 33 -0.41 10.27 -16.00
CA TYR A 33 -0.07 10.56 -14.59
C TYR A 33 -0.95 9.81 -13.58
N ILE A 34 -2.05 9.21 -14.03
CA ILE A 34 -2.99 8.42 -13.22
C ILE A 34 -2.74 6.91 -13.40
N GLY A 35 -2.15 6.53 -14.53
CA GLY A 35 -1.88 5.15 -14.91
C GLY A 35 -0.88 4.47 -13.99
N GLU A 36 -0.93 3.14 -13.94
CA GLU A 36 0.02 2.33 -13.17
C GLU A 36 1.47 2.54 -13.61
N GLU A 37 1.69 2.91 -14.87
CA GLU A 37 3.03 3.17 -15.42
C GLU A 37 3.73 4.33 -14.70
N TYR A 38 3.05 5.46 -14.53
CA TYR A 38 3.63 6.60 -13.82
C TYR A 38 3.86 6.30 -12.34
N LYS A 39 2.96 5.52 -11.72
CA LYS A 39 3.14 5.05 -10.33
C LYS A 39 4.39 4.20 -10.22
N ARG A 40 4.61 3.27 -11.16
CA ARG A 40 5.76 2.39 -11.19
C ARG A 40 7.06 3.18 -11.30
N VAL A 41 7.15 4.10 -12.26
CA VAL A 41 8.32 4.99 -12.42
C VAL A 41 8.59 5.78 -11.14
N THR A 42 7.54 6.30 -10.50
CA THR A 42 7.67 7.03 -9.23
C THR A 42 8.23 6.13 -8.13
N ILE A 43 7.70 4.92 -7.97
CA ILE A 43 8.11 3.95 -6.94
C ILE A 43 9.55 3.46 -7.16
N GLU A 44 9.95 3.21 -8.40
CA GLU A 44 11.31 2.76 -8.75
C GLU A 44 12.38 3.78 -8.37
N GLY A 45 12.05 5.07 -8.43
CA GLY A 45 12.95 6.18 -8.05
C GLY A 45 13.14 6.39 -6.54
N LEU A 46 12.38 5.71 -5.68
CA LEU A 46 12.39 5.97 -4.22
C LEU A 46 13.45 5.15 -3.46
N SER A 47 13.95 5.69 -2.36
CA SER A 47 14.79 4.94 -1.41
C SER A 47 14.01 3.82 -0.70
N ALA A 48 14.71 2.88 -0.09
CA ALA A 48 14.06 1.80 0.66
C ALA A 48 13.27 2.33 1.86
N GLU A 49 13.76 3.36 2.55
CA GLU A 49 13.02 4.00 3.64
C GLU A 49 11.71 4.60 3.14
N GLN A 50 11.74 5.32 2.02
CA GLN A 50 10.52 5.92 1.44
C GLN A 50 9.50 4.87 1.00
N LEU A 51 9.94 3.72 0.48
CA LEU A 51 9.04 2.61 0.16
C LEU A 51 8.35 2.05 1.42
N VAL A 52 9.10 1.92 2.51
CA VAL A 52 8.55 1.51 3.81
C VAL A 52 7.54 2.55 4.30
N ASP A 53 7.85 3.84 4.20
CA ASP A 53 6.91 4.90 4.58
C ASP A 53 5.61 4.82 3.78
N ILE A 54 5.66 4.56 2.47
CA ILE A 54 4.46 4.36 1.65
C ILE A 54 3.63 3.16 2.14
N ILE A 55 4.29 2.04 2.44
CA ILE A 55 3.61 0.84 2.95
C ILE A 55 2.92 1.11 4.28
N LEU A 56 3.58 1.84 5.18
CA LEU A 56 3.08 2.11 6.53
C LEU A 56 2.02 3.22 6.57
N THR A 57 2.16 4.26 5.75
CA THR A 57 1.27 5.42 5.75
C THR A 57 0.05 5.25 4.83
N ARG A 58 0.16 4.36 3.84
CA ARG A 58 -0.86 4.05 2.84
C ARG A 58 -1.51 5.32 2.28
N PRO A 59 -0.75 6.11 1.50
CA PRO A 59 -1.26 7.34 0.93
C PRO A 59 -2.32 7.04 -0.12
N LYS A 60 -3.32 7.91 -0.15
CA LYS A 60 -4.25 8.08 -1.25
C LYS A 60 -4.02 9.47 -1.84
N VAL A 61 -3.55 9.49 -3.07
CA VAL A 61 -3.29 10.71 -3.84
C VAL A 61 -4.51 10.98 -4.73
N THR A 62 -5.19 12.08 -4.49
CA THR A 62 -6.28 12.55 -5.35
C THR A 62 -5.79 13.70 -6.21
N LEU A 63 -5.80 13.53 -7.53
CA LEU A 63 -5.41 14.54 -8.50
C LEU A 63 -6.65 15.31 -8.99
N LEU A 64 -6.55 16.63 -9.02
CA LEU A 64 -7.58 17.58 -9.44
C LEU A 64 -7.00 18.44 -10.56
N LYS A 65 -7.73 18.64 -11.66
CA LYS A 65 -7.26 19.55 -12.73
C LYS A 65 -7.31 20.99 -12.23
N SER A 66 -6.23 21.74 -12.44
CA SER A 66 -6.11 23.14 -12.00
C SER A 66 -5.71 24.02 -13.17
N HIS A 67 -6.45 25.12 -13.36
CA HIS A 67 -6.24 26.05 -14.47
C HIS A 67 -5.21 27.15 -14.18
N ARG A 68 -4.70 27.26 -12.94
CA ARG A 68 -3.91 28.43 -12.53
C ARG A 68 -2.40 28.32 -12.68
N ASP A 69 -1.77 27.18 -12.36
CA ASP A 69 -0.29 27.19 -12.22
C ASP A 69 0.46 25.95 -12.77
N THR A 70 -0.10 24.74 -12.75
CA THR A 70 0.64 23.49 -13.11
C THR A 70 -0.20 22.40 -13.78
N GLY A 71 -1.43 22.70 -14.20
CA GLY A 71 -2.36 21.71 -14.80
C GLY A 71 -3.03 20.78 -13.78
N PHE A 72 -2.36 20.44 -12.67
CA PHE A 72 -2.93 19.60 -11.59
C PHE A 72 -2.63 20.12 -10.18
N THR A 73 -3.59 19.97 -9.29
CA THR A 73 -3.49 20.09 -7.82
C THR A 73 -3.63 18.70 -7.21
N ALA A 74 -2.76 18.33 -6.26
CA ALA A 74 -2.83 17.05 -5.56
C ALA A 74 -3.35 17.24 -4.12
N SER A 75 -4.25 16.35 -3.70
CA SER A 75 -4.72 16.22 -2.32
C SER A 75 -4.31 14.85 -1.78
N TYR A 76 -3.87 14.81 -0.52
CA TYR A 76 -3.34 13.60 0.10
C TYR A 76 -4.20 13.20 1.30
N LYS A 77 -4.60 11.92 1.33
CA LYS A 77 -5.23 11.29 2.50
C LYS A 77 -4.40 10.09 2.91
N PHE A 78 -4.25 9.86 4.21
CA PHE A 78 -3.46 8.74 4.73
C PHE A 78 -4.36 7.76 5.47
N LYS A 79 -4.04 6.47 5.36
CA LYS A 79 -4.68 5.39 6.12
C LYS A 79 -3.59 4.59 6.86
N PRO A 80 -2.88 5.23 7.81
CA PRO A 80 -1.68 4.65 8.39
C PRO A 80 -2.00 3.37 9.19
N LEU A 81 -1.04 2.44 9.19
CA LEU A 81 -1.11 1.19 9.97
C LEU A 81 -0.77 1.45 11.44
N ALA A 82 -1.58 2.26 12.12
CA ALA A 82 -1.27 2.75 13.47
C ALA A 82 -1.02 1.64 14.51
N ASN A 83 -1.69 0.49 14.36
CA ASN A 83 -1.58 -0.62 15.30
C ASN A 83 -0.51 -1.66 14.91
N ILE A 84 0.32 -1.40 13.88
CA ILE A 84 1.41 -2.31 13.49
C ILE A 84 2.43 -2.52 14.62
N VAL A 85 2.52 -1.56 15.55
CA VAL A 85 3.35 -1.66 16.77
C VAL A 85 2.88 -2.78 17.72
N PHE A 86 1.61 -3.18 17.64
CA PHE A 86 1.04 -4.28 18.42
C PHE A 86 1.08 -5.59 17.63
N THR A 87 2.27 -6.16 17.49
CA THR A 87 2.53 -7.35 16.64
C THR A 87 1.92 -8.67 17.14
N ARG A 88 1.18 -8.64 18.25
CA ARG A 88 0.50 -9.83 18.80
C ARG A 88 -0.79 -10.14 18.05
N ASP A 89 -1.50 -9.12 17.58
CA ASP A 89 -2.85 -9.28 17.05
C ASP A 89 -2.85 -9.97 15.67
N GLN A 90 -1.84 -9.70 14.86
CA GLN A 90 -1.78 -10.14 13.46
C GLN A 90 -1.36 -11.61 13.33
N GLN A 91 -0.83 -12.22 14.40
CA GLN A 91 -0.16 -13.52 14.34
C GLN A 91 -0.31 -14.35 15.61
N ILE A 92 -0.33 -15.66 15.44
CA ILE A 92 -0.29 -16.65 16.51
C ILE A 92 0.94 -17.52 16.30
N THR A 93 1.86 -17.49 17.26
CA THR A 93 3.05 -18.35 17.23
C THR A 93 2.71 -19.74 17.72
N THR A 94 2.99 -20.76 16.89
CA THR A 94 2.81 -22.16 17.25
C THR A 94 4.14 -22.92 17.14
N ARG A 95 4.19 -24.16 17.65
CA ARG A 95 5.35 -25.03 17.46
C ARG A 95 5.67 -25.34 15.99
N ARG A 96 4.67 -25.23 15.10
CA ARG A 96 4.80 -25.50 13.66
C ARG A 96 4.97 -24.23 12.82
N GLY A 97 5.22 -23.08 13.44
CA GLY A 97 5.34 -21.80 12.75
C GLY A 97 4.20 -20.83 13.07
N ILE A 98 4.10 -19.78 12.28
CA ILE A 98 3.18 -18.66 12.47
C ILE A 98 1.84 -18.92 11.78
N VAL A 99 0.75 -18.70 12.50
CA VAL A 99 -0.59 -18.60 11.91
C VAL A 99 -0.96 -17.12 11.80
N LEU A 100 -1.25 -16.66 10.60
CA LEU A 100 -1.69 -15.28 10.34
C LEU A 100 -3.17 -15.14 10.68
N GLY A 101 -3.47 -14.20 11.57
CA GLY A 101 -4.83 -13.91 12.02
C GLY A 101 -5.68 -13.22 10.96
N ARG A 102 -7.01 -13.28 11.13
CA ARG A 102 -7.96 -12.43 10.40
C ARG A 102 -8.48 -11.39 11.38
N LEU A 103 -8.09 -10.13 11.18
CA LEU A 103 -8.57 -9.03 12.00
C LEU A 103 -9.98 -8.61 11.57
N ALA A 104 -10.83 -8.28 12.54
CA ALA A 104 -12.23 -7.91 12.28
C ALA A 104 -12.36 -6.61 11.47
N SER A 105 -11.42 -5.68 11.62
CA SER A 105 -11.39 -4.43 10.87
C SER A 105 -10.64 -4.62 9.55
N GLU A 106 -11.30 -4.33 8.42
CA GLU A 106 -10.68 -4.33 7.09
C GLU A 106 -9.47 -3.38 7.00
N GLN A 107 -9.50 -2.27 7.75
CA GLN A 107 -8.39 -1.32 7.78
C GLN A 107 -7.11 -1.96 8.32
N ARG A 108 -7.25 -2.89 9.27
CA ARG A 108 -6.13 -3.61 9.88
C ARG A 108 -5.69 -4.85 9.09
N ALA A 109 -6.43 -5.28 8.07
CA ALA A 109 -6.06 -6.44 7.26
C ALA A 109 -4.65 -6.30 6.64
N HIS A 110 -4.29 -5.08 6.25
CA HIS A 110 -2.97 -4.77 5.70
C HIS A 110 -1.83 -4.90 6.73
N GLU A 111 -2.11 -4.81 8.03
CA GLU A 111 -1.11 -5.11 9.06
C GLU A 111 -0.65 -6.57 8.97
N VAL A 112 -1.60 -7.48 8.69
CA VAL A 112 -1.31 -8.91 8.52
C VAL A 112 -0.46 -9.13 7.26
N ASP A 113 -0.73 -8.40 6.18
CA ASP A 113 0.05 -8.48 4.94
C ASP A 113 1.49 -8.00 5.14
N VAL A 114 1.70 -6.93 5.93
CA VAL A 114 3.04 -6.44 6.30
C VAL A 114 3.80 -7.50 7.09
N MET A 115 3.15 -8.09 8.11
CA MET A 115 3.80 -9.14 8.91
C MET A 115 4.14 -10.37 8.06
N GLN A 116 3.23 -10.79 7.18
CA GLN A 116 3.48 -11.87 6.23
C GLN A 116 4.68 -11.58 5.32
N PHE A 117 4.77 -10.37 4.79
CA PHE A 117 5.91 -9.95 3.97
C PHE A 117 7.23 -10.10 4.75
N CYS A 118 7.27 -9.61 5.99
CA CYS A 118 8.45 -9.72 6.85
C CYS A 118 8.83 -11.18 7.13
N PHE A 119 7.88 -12.03 7.52
CA PHE A 119 8.15 -13.44 7.81
C PHE A 119 8.69 -14.20 6.59
N ASN A 120 8.13 -13.95 5.41
CA ASN A 120 8.63 -14.54 4.17
C ASN A 120 10.09 -14.11 3.88
N LYS A 121 10.46 -12.86 4.16
CA LYS A 121 11.85 -12.38 3.99
C LYS A 121 12.80 -12.95 5.04
N LEU A 122 12.31 -13.21 6.24
CA LEU A 122 13.07 -13.83 7.34
C LEU A 122 13.13 -15.36 7.24
N ASN A 123 12.49 -15.97 6.23
CA ASN A 123 12.32 -17.42 6.09
C ASN A 123 11.68 -18.08 7.33
N VAL A 124 10.75 -17.38 7.98
CA VAL A 124 9.94 -17.93 9.07
C VAL A 124 8.77 -18.70 8.47
N GLU A 125 8.54 -19.92 8.95
CA GLU A 125 7.44 -20.78 8.49
C GLU A 125 6.08 -20.17 8.83
N ILE A 126 5.24 -19.96 7.80
CA ILE A 126 3.85 -19.56 7.93
C ILE A 126 2.98 -20.82 7.76
N ALA A 127 2.51 -21.36 8.88
CA ALA A 127 1.76 -22.61 8.92
C ALA A 127 0.36 -22.48 8.31
N ALA A 128 -0.30 -21.33 8.48
CA ALA A 128 -1.63 -21.07 7.95
C ALA A 128 -1.97 -19.56 7.93
N ARG A 129 -3.00 -19.21 7.16
CA ARG A 129 -3.74 -17.94 7.26
C ARG A 129 -5.21 -18.26 7.50
N ILE A 130 -5.85 -17.58 8.46
CA ILE A 130 -7.27 -17.79 8.76
C ILE A 130 -8.13 -17.26 7.60
N PRO A 131 -8.93 -18.10 6.92
CA PRO A 131 -9.78 -17.69 5.79
C PRO A 131 -11.07 -17.01 6.27
N ALA A 132 -11.85 -16.47 5.32
CA ALA A 132 -13.24 -16.06 5.56
C ALA A 132 -14.21 -17.25 5.39
N PRO A 133 -15.43 -17.23 5.97
CA PRO A 133 -15.91 -16.37 7.05
C PRO A 133 -15.45 -16.86 8.43
N GLY A 134 -15.28 -15.92 9.35
CA GLY A 134 -14.77 -16.09 10.70
C GLY A 134 -14.80 -14.76 11.42
#